data_AF-A0A4Q4DTL4-F1
#
_entry.id   AF-A0A4Q4DTL4-F1
#
_cell.length_a   1.000
_cell.length_b   1.000
_cell.length_c   1.000
_cell.angle_alpha   90.00
_cell.angle_beta   90.00
_cell.angle_gamma   90.00
#
_symmetry.space_group_name_H-M   'P 1'
#
loop_
_entity.id
_entity.type
_entity.pdbx_description
1 polymer ?
#
loop_
_entity_poly.entity_id
_entity_poly.type
_entity_poly.pdbx_seq_one_letter_code
_entity_poly.pdbx_strand_id
1 'polypeptide(L)'
;MSVGDAQTQTRNDNVGETNTTALAATAEAVETAGRGPRAVGADRAARELELRRGEFELAAQLGHIRTITSAVATTAGSTAGMTLGRRQVTRLEIGRLRAAEGFPDTLRERVRTVGTAEGAALMPVSPGRFAQLARSGFIVPVRFYLNRYRAVVWLYLAEELRSFATREPALLAGRFPRPLRAGLEAGEDWRPRNWRGRRIGQLLHESGDPWERAAIAGCVLDPVQLAELVADPYERAYLERLRPDLGQGRAESEAARTAVRRLLVADHPDEIQWHRASLDTLLTAARRTRPAPRPGSSRGSLPRAGDPAPRYEETAPAPAPSPAPVLGHDIASGRGITSGDEPAPALASESTAVAHEPPREGGRRGLLTRLRVRSRREGDRPRVTVRS
;
A
#
# COMPACT_ATOMS: atom_id res chain seq x y z
N MET A 1 77.03 -9.06 -46.04
CA MET A 1 76.65 -9.68 -47.34
C MET A 1 75.77 -10.88 -47.06
N SER A 2 74.98 -11.29 -48.06
CA SER A 2 74.23 -12.55 -48.27
C SER A 2 74.00 -13.57 -47.14
N VAL A 3 72.71 -13.94 -47.02
CA VAL A 3 72.15 -15.32 -47.05
C VAL A 3 72.62 -16.36 -46.01
N GLY A 4 71.66 -17.10 -45.43
CA GLY A 4 71.92 -18.27 -44.59
C GLY A 4 70.67 -18.88 -43.96
N ASP A 5 69.77 -19.45 -44.77
CA ASP A 5 68.63 -20.23 -44.27
C ASP A 5 69.07 -21.55 -43.62
N ALA A 6 68.46 -21.92 -42.49
CA ALA A 6 68.33 -23.32 -42.06
C ALA A 6 67.14 -23.50 -41.11
N GLN A 7 66.31 -24.50 -41.39
CA GLN A 7 65.15 -24.87 -40.58
C GLN A 7 65.57 -25.50 -39.23
N THR A 8 64.69 -25.44 -38.24
CA THR A 8 64.02 -26.66 -37.72
C THR A 8 62.77 -26.27 -36.94
N GLN A 9 61.60 -26.69 -37.43
CA GLN A 9 60.35 -26.61 -36.67
C GLN A 9 59.60 -27.95 -36.69
N THR A 10 59.72 -28.70 -35.59
CA THR A 10 58.68 -29.57 -35.01
C THR A 10 59.12 -29.82 -33.55
N ARG A 11 58.38 -29.39 -32.53
CA ARG A 11 57.01 -29.77 -32.10
C ARG A 11 57.07 -30.93 -31.11
N ASN A 12 56.84 -30.59 -29.84
CA ASN A 12 55.98 -31.20 -28.82
C ASN A 12 56.02 -32.74 -28.66
N ASP A 13 56.01 -33.28 -27.45
CA ASP A 13 54.77 -33.32 -26.65
C ASP A 13 54.98 -33.33 -25.12
N ASN A 14 53.84 -33.30 -24.41
CA ASN A 14 53.65 -33.69 -23.01
C ASN A 14 54.10 -32.74 -21.87
N VAL A 15 53.56 -31.52 -21.84
CA VAL A 15 53.35 -30.73 -20.60
C VAL A 15 51.97 -30.06 -20.65
N GLY A 16 50.89 -30.87 -20.55
CA GLY A 16 49.52 -30.40 -20.82
C GLY A 16 48.52 -30.41 -19.66
N GLU A 17 48.67 -31.28 -18.66
CA GLU A 17 47.51 -31.70 -17.83
C GLU A 17 47.56 -31.32 -16.34
N THR A 18 48.72 -30.93 -15.79
CA THR A 18 48.89 -30.76 -14.33
C THR A 18 48.40 -29.42 -13.77
N ASN A 19 48.36 -28.35 -14.57
CA ASN A 19 48.05 -27.00 -14.06
C ASN A 19 46.56 -26.63 -14.05
N THR A 20 45.74 -27.27 -14.89
CA THR A 20 44.29 -26.95 -14.97
C THR A 20 43.54 -27.36 -13.71
N THR A 21 43.84 -28.55 -13.17
CA THR A 21 43.15 -29.13 -12.00
C THR A 21 43.43 -28.35 -10.71
N ALA A 22 44.64 -27.76 -10.57
CA ALA A 22 45.00 -26.96 -9.40
C ALA A 22 44.25 -25.61 -9.34
N LEU A 23 44.05 -24.95 -10.49
CA LEU A 23 43.20 -23.75 -10.56
C LEU A 23 41.71 -24.08 -10.38
N ALA A 24 41.24 -25.22 -10.90
CA ALA A 24 39.85 -25.66 -10.70
C ALA A 24 39.55 -25.89 -9.21
N ALA A 25 40.38 -26.65 -8.50
CA ALA A 25 40.20 -26.95 -7.08
C ALA A 25 40.24 -25.68 -6.18
N THR A 26 41.04 -24.68 -6.56
CA THR A 26 41.09 -23.40 -5.83
C THR A 26 39.92 -22.46 -6.19
N ALA A 27 39.36 -22.56 -7.40
CA ALA A 27 38.13 -21.88 -7.76
C ALA A 27 36.90 -22.47 -7.03
N GLU A 28 36.73 -23.79 -7.01
CA GLU A 28 35.61 -24.45 -6.32
C GLU A 28 35.62 -24.22 -4.80
N ALA A 29 36.81 -24.14 -4.19
CA ALA A 29 36.98 -23.79 -2.77
C ALA A 29 36.52 -22.34 -2.46
N VAL A 30 36.67 -21.40 -3.41
CA VAL A 30 36.18 -20.03 -3.28
C VAL A 30 34.68 -19.95 -3.55
N GLU A 31 34.15 -20.72 -4.51
CA GLU A 31 32.72 -20.71 -4.84
C GLU A 31 31.86 -21.37 -3.74
N THR A 32 32.35 -22.41 -3.07
CA THR A 32 31.66 -23.03 -1.93
C THR A 32 31.66 -22.15 -0.67
N ALA A 33 32.61 -21.23 -0.49
CA ALA A 33 32.65 -20.30 0.65
C ALA A 33 31.52 -19.24 0.62
N GLY A 34 30.85 -19.03 -0.51
CA GLY A 34 29.93 -17.90 -0.72
C GLY A 34 28.47 -18.11 -0.32
N ARG A 35 28.01 -19.34 -0.02
CA ARG A 35 26.56 -19.68 0.03
C ARG A 35 25.84 -19.34 1.35
N GLY A 36 26.16 -18.19 1.95
CA GLY A 36 25.24 -17.54 2.90
C GLY A 36 23.96 -17.08 2.18
N PRO A 37 22.77 -17.11 2.81
CA PRO A 37 21.55 -16.63 2.15
C PRO A 37 21.68 -15.14 1.82
N ARG A 38 21.46 -14.78 0.54
CA ARG A 38 21.65 -13.42 -0.01
C ARG A 38 20.80 -12.36 0.70
N ALA A 39 19.73 -12.77 1.35
CA ALA A 39 18.96 -11.96 2.30
C ALA A 39 18.71 -12.73 3.61
N VAL A 40 18.61 -12.02 4.73
CA VAL A 40 18.33 -12.57 6.06
C VAL A 40 16.97 -12.12 6.58
N GLY A 41 16.31 -12.95 7.38
CA GLY A 41 15.03 -12.61 7.99
C GLY A 41 15.12 -11.47 9.01
N ALA A 42 14.01 -10.76 9.21
CA ALA A 42 13.91 -9.54 10.01
C ALA A 42 14.62 -9.60 11.38
N ASP A 43 14.43 -10.63 12.21
CA ASP A 43 15.04 -10.68 13.55
C ASP A 43 16.57 -10.84 13.51
N ARG A 44 17.12 -11.42 12.44
CA ARG A 44 18.58 -11.45 12.20
C ARG A 44 19.07 -10.12 11.64
N ALA A 45 18.32 -9.49 10.73
CA ALA A 45 18.65 -8.17 10.22
C ALA A 45 18.65 -7.10 11.33
N ALA A 46 17.68 -7.13 12.25
CA ALA A 46 17.59 -6.23 13.40
C ALA A 46 18.82 -6.37 14.33
N ARG A 47 19.24 -7.61 14.63
CA ARG A 47 20.47 -7.88 15.40
C ARG A 47 21.72 -7.39 14.67
N GLU A 48 21.84 -7.66 13.37
CA GLU A 48 23.00 -7.22 12.58
C GLU A 48 23.03 -5.69 12.36
N LEU A 49 21.89 -5.00 12.45
CA LEU A 49 21.77 -3.53 12.40
C LEU A 49 21.71 -2.87 13.79
N GLU A 50 21.87 -3.64 14.86
CA GLU A 50 21.81 -3.20 16.26
C GLU A 50 20.55 -2.40 16.65
N LEU A 51 19.42 -2.74 16.03
CA LEU A 51 18.10 -2.18 16.30
C LEU A 51 17.27 -3.12 17.16
N ARG A 52 16.48 -2.55 18.08
CA ARG A 52 15.40 -3.29 18.74
C ARG A 52 14.34 -3.68 17.70
N ARG A 53 13.59 -4.77 17.96
CA ARG A 53 12.57 -5.27 17.02
C ARG A 53 11.62 -4.17 16.53
N GLY A 54 11.08 -3.35 17.46
CA GLY A 54 10.18 -2.23 17.15
C GLY A 54 10.82 -1.08 16.34
N GLU A 55 12.11 -0.80 16.57
CA GLU A 55 12.90 0.17 15.81
C GLU A 55 13.13 -0.33 14.38
N PHE A 56 13.40 -1.63 14.20
CA PHE A 56 13.55 -2.25 12.88
C PHE A 56 12.25 -2.22 12.06
N GLU A 57 11.08 -2.55 12.65
CA GLU A 57 9.80 -2.44 11.91
C GLU A 57 9.52 -0.98 11.50
N LEU A 58 9.86 -0.02 12.36
CA LEU A 58 9.71 1.40 12.08
C LEU A 58 10.69 1.87 10.98
N ALA A 59 11.94 1.43 11.03
CA ALA A 59 12.95 1.71 10.00
C ALA A 59 12.52 1.19 8.61
N ALA A 60 11.86 0.04 8.55
CA ALA A 60 11.25 -0.48 7.33
C ALA A 60 10.02 0.34 6.89
N GLN A 61 9.11 0.68 7.81
CA GLN A 61 7.92 1.50 7.55
C GLN A 61 8.23 2.93 7.09
N LEU A 62 9.39 3.47 7.49
CA LEU A 62 9.91 4.78 7.05
C LEU A 62 10.81 4.69 5.81
N GLY A 63 11.05 3.49 5.27
CA GLY A 63 11.88 3.28 4.08
C GLY A 63 13.39 3.44 4.29
N HIS A 64 13.86 3.56 5.54
CA HIS A 64 15.29 3.64 5.86
C HIS A 64 16.02 2.31 5.66
N ILE A 65 15.31 1.18 5.81
CA ILE A 65 15.76 -0.17 5.49
C ILE A 65 14.93 -0.70 4.32
N ARG A 66 15.59 -1.06 3.22
CA ARG A 66 14.97 -1.71 2.05
C ARG A 66 14.69 -3.18 2.36
N THR A 67 13.45 -3.50 2.71
CA THR A 67 13.00 -4.89 2.92
C THR A 67 12.45 -5.51 1.65
N ILE A 68 12.89 -6.72 1.31
CA ILE A 68 12.22 -7.59 0.32
C ILE A 68 11.17 -8.43 1.07
N THR A 69 9.95 -8.49 0.54
CA THR A 69 8.95 -9.48 0.98
C THR A 69 9.32 -10.85 0.44
N SER A 70 9.48 -11.84 1.33
CA SER A 70 9.80 -13.20 0.91
C SER A 70 8.58 -13.84 0.24
N ALA A 71 8.55 -13.83 -1.09
CA ALA A 71 7.52 -14.43 -1.92
C ALA A 71 7.62 -15.96 -1.97
N VAL A 72 7.81 -16.61 -0.81
CA VAL A 72 7.58 -18.05 -0.66
C VAL A 72 6.08 -18.26 -0.76
N ALA A 73 5.65 -18.57 -1.99
CA ALA A 73 4.27 -18.77 -2.39
C ALA A 73 3.73 -20.09 -1.82
N THR A 74 3.44 -20.11 -0.52
CA THR A 74 2.45 -21.04 0.04
C THR A 74 1.14 -20.84 -0.72
N THR A 75 0.67 -21.92 -1.34
CA THR A 75 -0.44 -21.99 -2.31
C THR A 75 -1.62 -21.05 -2.04
N ALA A 76 -2.17 -20.47 -3.10
CA ALA A 76 -3.38 -19.62 -3.13
C ALA A 76 -3.26 -18.18 -2.56
N GLY A 77 -2.32 -17.40 -3.10
CA GLY A 77 -2.49 -15.95 -3.31
C GLY A 77 -2.92 -15.12 -2.09
N SER A 78 -2.04 -15.01 -1.09
CA SER A 78 -2.19 -14.12 0.06
C SER A 78 -0.85 -13.50 0.46
N THR A 79 -0.59 -12.27 0.03
CA THR A 79 0.54 -11.45 0.49
C THR A 79 0.24 -10.73 1.81
N ALA A 80 -1.05 -10.57 2.12
CA ALA A 80 -1.52 -9.92 3.32
C ALA A 80 -1.30 -10.75 4.59
N GLY A 81 -1.42 -10.08 5.74
CA GLY A 81 -0.74 -10.52 6.94
C GLY A 81 0.78 -10.32 6.79
N MET A 82 1.21 -9.07 6.57
CA MET A 82 2.63 -8.63 6.56
C MET A 82 3.30 -8.74 7.95
N THR A 83 3.17 -9.90 8.60
CA THR A 83 3.86 -10.24 9.84
C THR A 83 5.37 -10.19 9.60
N LEU A 84 6.10 -9.56 10.53
CA LEU A 84 7.51 -9.20 10.41
C LEU A 84 8.42 -10.35 9.91
N GLY A 85 8.11 -11.60 10.29
CA GLY A 85 8.88 -12.80 9.92
C GLY A 85 8.92 -13.15 8.42
N ARG A 86 8.10 -12.52 7.55
CA ARG A 86 8.21 -12.65 6.08
C ARG A 86 9.00 -11.52 5.40
N ARG A 87 9.45 -10.48 6.14
CA ARG A 87 10.38 -9.47 5.61
C ARG A 87 11.82 -9.96 5.71
N GLN A 88 12.56 -9.80 4.62
CA GLN A 88 13.99 -10.10 4.51
C GLN A 88 14.77 -8.84 4.13
N VAL A 89 16.04 -8.76 4.53
CA VAL A 89 16.95 -7.66 4.16
C VAL A 89 18.16 -8.25 3.47
N THR A 90 18.57 -7.68 2.34
CA THR A 90 19.74 -8.18 1.60
C THR A 90 21.03 -7.94 2.37
N ARG A 91 22.03 -8.81 2.18
CA ARG A 91 23.38 -8.60 2.76
C ARG A 91 23.99 -7.28 2.30
N LEU A 92 23.72 -6.86 1.06
CA LEU A 92 24.14 -5.58 0.50
C LEU A 92 23.52 -4.40 1.26
N GLU A 93 22.22 -4.43 1.57
CA GLU A 93 21.54 -3.37 2.33
C GLU A 93 22.07 -3.29 3.77
N ILE A 94 22.35 -4.42 4.41
CA ILE A 94 22.99 -4.44 5.75
C ILE A 94 24.40 -3.86 5.68
N GLY A 95 25.18 -4.21 4.66
CA GLY A 95 26.51 -3.63 4.40
C GLY A 95 26.45 -2.11 4.19
N ARG A 96 25.52 -1.63 3.35
CA ARG A 96 25.28 -0.20 3.09
C ARG A 96 24.96 0.58 4.37
N LEU A 97 24.16 -0.01 5.26
CA LEU A 97 23.77 0.63 6.52
C LEU A 97 24.90 0.61 7.56
N ARG A 98 25.68 -0.48 7.64
CA ARG A 98 26.86 -0.59 8.53
C ARG A 98 28.02 0.28 8.09
N ALA A 99 28.18 0.50 6.78
CA ALA A 99 29.20 1.39 6.21
C ALA A 99 28.79 2.88 6.20
N ALA A 100 27.61 3.22 6.75
CA ALA A 100 27.19 4.61 6.89
C ALA A 100 27.87 5.26 8.11
N GLU A 101 28.24 6.53 7.97
CA GLU A 101 28.87 7.30 9.04
C GLU A 101 27.97 7.37 10.30
N GLY A 102 28.58 7.18 11.47
CA GLY A 102 27.88 7.16 12.75
C GLY A 102 26.91 5.99 12.95
N PHE A 103 27.02 4.90 12.18
CA PHE A 103 26.33 3.64 12.50
C PHE A 103 26.76 3.13 13.89
N PRO A 104 25.84 2.62 14.74
CA PRO A 104 24.40 2.47 14.52
C PRO A 104 23.56 3.70 14.88
N ASP A 105 24.11 4.68 15.59
CA ASP A 105 23.31 5.72 16.26
C ASP A 105 22.66 6.72 15.29
N THR A 106 23.25 6.98 14.12
CA THR A 106 22.60 7.77 13.05
C THR A 106 21.39 7.07 12.43
N LEU A 107 21.33 5.73 12.48
CA LEU A 107 20.15 4.96 12.10
C LEU A 107 19.12 4.92 13.23
N ARG A 108 19.57 4.81 14.49
CA ARG A 108 18.69 4.83 15.68
C ARG A 108 17.98 6.17 15.86
N GLU A 109 18.66 7.30 15.72
CA GLU A 109 18.06 8.62 15.91
C GLU A 109 16.98 8.93 14.84
N ARG A 110 17.17 8.47 13.59
CA ARG A 110 16.15 8.53 12.53
C ARG A 110 14.87 7.77 12.85
N VAL A 111 14.94 6.73 13.69
CA VAL A 111 13.78 5.95 14.14
C VAL A 111 13.40 6.20 15.60
N ARG A 112 14.03 7.17 16.26
CA ARG A 112 13.76 7.48 17.66
C ARG A 112 12.35 8.03 17.81
N THR A 113 11.52 7.27 18.51
CA THR A 113 10.17 7.70 18.89
C THR A 113 10.13 8.24 20.30
N VAL A 114 9.49 9.39 20.49
CA VAL A 114 9.36 10.08 21.77
C VAL A 114 7.90 10.21 22.20
N GLY A 115 7.67 10.24 23.51
CA GLY A 115 6.36 10.53 24.11
C GLY A 115 6.10 12.03 24.29
N THR A 116 4.91 12.40 24.77
CA THR A 116 4.46 13.80 24.95
C THR A 116 5.45 14.70 25.69
N ALA A 117 6.05 14.24 26.79
CA ALA A 117 6.93 15.07 27.62
C ALA A 117 8.29 15.35 26.95
N GLU A 118 8.93 14.31 26.44
CA GLU A 118 10.20 14.39 25.69
C GLU A 118 10.02 15.15 24.37
N GLY A 119 8.92 14.91 23.66
CA GLY A 119 8.57 15.63 22.43
C GLY A 119 8.27 17.11 22.64
N ALA A 120 7.76 17.49 23.82
CA ALA A 120 7.58 18.89 24.21
C ALA A 120 8.94 19.58 24.45
N ALA A 121 9.86 18.89 25.14
CA ALA A 121 11.23 19.35 25.36
C ALA A 121 12.07 19.45 24.06
N LEU A 122 11.81 18.61 23.06
CA LEU A 122 12.45 18.71 21.73
C LEU A 122 11.97 19.89 20.87
N MET A 123 10.88 20.57 21.25
CA MET A 123 10.32 21.71 20.52
C MET A 123 10.19 22.98 21.39
N PRO A 124 11.00 23.14 22.46
CA PRO A 124 10.82 24.13 23.53
C PRO A 124 9.38 24.56 23.89
N VAL A 125 8.44 23.62 24.03
CA VAL A 125 7.03 23.91 24.42
C VAL A 125 6.63 23.22 25.73
N SER A 126 5.54 23.69 26.35
CA SER A 126 4.91 22.97 27.46
C SER A 126 4.20 21.68 26.95
N PRO A 127 4.08 20.63 27.79
CA PRO A 127 3.35 19.41 27.42
C PRO A 127 1.89 19.65 27.00
N GLY A 128 1.23 20.64 27.61
CA GLY A 128 -0.12 21.07 27.21
C GLY A 128 -0.15 21.63 25.79
N ARG A 129 0.82 22.47 25.41
CA ARG A 129 0.95 22.98 24.04
C ARG A 129 1.30 21.89 23.04
N PHE A 130 2.18 20.96 23.41
CA PHE A 130 2.45 19.78 22.58
C PHE A 130 1.17 18.98 22.30
N ALA A 131 0.37 18.72 23.34
CA ALA A 131 -0.90 18.02 23.20
C ALA A 131 -1.90 18.76 22.30
N GLN A 132 -1.92 20.10 22.33
CA GLN A 132 -2.71 20.93 21.42
C GLN A 132 -2.21 20.84 19.97
N LEU A 133 -0.90 20.94 19.72
CA LEU A 133 -0.31 20.75 18.37
C LEU A 133 -0.66 19.38 17.78
N ALA A 134 -0.56 18.32 18.59
CA ALA A 134 -0.86 16.96 18.17
C ALA A 134 -2.36 16.73 17.93
N ARG A 135 -3.24 17.16 18.86
CA ARG A 135 -4.70 17.05 18.71
C ARG A 135 -5.23 17.86 17.53
N SER A 136 -4.63 19.02 17.20
CA SER A 136 -4.94 19.78 15.98
C SER A 136 -4.23 19.26 14.72
N GLY A 137 -3.50 18.14 14.79
CA GLY A 137 -2.93 17.46 13.63
C GLY A 137 -1.72 18.12 12.98
N PHE A 138 -1.04 19.06 13.66
CA PHE A 138 0.19 19.69 13.14
C PHE A 138 1.40 18.76 13.21
N ILE A 139 1.44 17.91 14.22
CA ILE A 139 2.42 16.83 14.39
C ILE A 139 1.65 15.50 14.41
N VAL A 140 2.10 14.55 13.58
CA VAL A 140 1.39 13.29 13.34
C VAL A 140 2.15 12.15 14.04
N PRO A 141 1.54 11.43 15.00
CA PRO A 141 2.20 10.32 15.63
C PRO A 141 2.45 9.19 14.61
N VAL A 142 3.52 8.43 14.83
CA VAL A 142 3.95 7.33 13.95
C VAL A 142 3.58 5.96 14.52
N ARG A 143 3.58 5.82 15.85
CA ARG A 143 3.08 4.64 16.57
C ARG A 143 2.21 5.08 17.75
N PHE A 144 1.50 4.13 18.33
CA PHE A 144 0.91 4.26 19.66
C PHE A 144 1.10 2.95 20.43
N TYR A 145 0.84 2.96 21.73
CA TYR A 145 0.61 1.75 22.51
C TYR A 145 -0.44 2.02 23.59
N LEU A 146 -1.03 0.97 24.17
CA LEU A 146 -1.85 1.09 25.37
C LEU A 146 -0.97 0.86 26.60
N ASN A 147 -1.03 1.76 27.58
CA ASN A 147 -0.35 1.54 28.85
C ASN A 147 -1.09 0.51 29.73
N ARG A 148 -0.53 0.18 30.92
CA ARG A 148 -1.16 -0.75 31.89
C ARG A 148 -2.61 -0.37 32.27
N TYR A 149 -2.94 0.92 32.20
CA TYR A 149 -4.26 1.49 32.48
C TYR A 149 -5.16 1.59 31.23
N ARG A 150 -4.74 1.01 30.09
CA ARG A 150 -5.43 1.02 28.78
C ARG A 150 -5.59 2.41 28.15
N ALA A 151 -4.89 3.42 28.65
CA ALA A 151 -4.82 4.73 28.02
C ALA A 151 -3.85 4.72 26.83
N VAL A 152 -4.19 5.47 25.77
CA VAL A 152 -3.42 5.56 24.52
C VAL A 152 -2.20 6.47 24.73
N VAL A 153 -1.00 5.91 24.62
CA VAL A 153 0.25 6.67 24.56
C VAL A 153 0.67 6.81 23.10
N TRP A 154 0.70 8.04 22.62
CA TRP A 154 1.12 8.38 21.26
C TRP A 154 2.64 8.60 21.19
N LEU A 155 3.25 8.10 20.11
CA LEU A 155 4.68 8.17 19.86
C LEU A 155 4.96 8.92 18.55
N TYR A 156 5.89 9.88 18.60
CA TYR A 156 6.21 10.81 17.51
C TYR A 156 7.68 10.68 17.14
N LEU A 157 8.06 10.92 15.88
CA LEU A 157 9.45 10.81 15.45
C LEU A 157 10.26 12.03 15.90
N ALA A 158 11.38 11.84 16.59
CA ALA A 158 12.20 12.93 17.13
C ALA A 158 12.68 13.90 16.04
N GLU A 159 13.06 13.36 14.88
CA GLU A 159 13.46 14.14 13.69
C GLU A 159 12.31 15.01 13.17
N GLU A 160 11.10 14.47 13.04
CA GLU A 160 9.92 15.24 12.57
C GLU A 160 9.54 16.38 13.53
N LEU A 161 9.70 16.18 14.84
CA LEU A 161 9.43 17.22 15.83
C LEU A 161 10.44 18.36 15.74
N ARG A 162 11.75 18.07 15.64
CA ARG A 162 12.77 19.10 15.40
C ARG A 162 12.53 19.82 14.08
N SER A 163 12.29 19.07 13.00
CA SER A 163 11.95 19.62 11.68
C SER A 163 10.63 20.39 11.65
N PHE A 164 9.70 20.15 12.59
CA PHE A 164 8.52 20.97 12.78
C PHE A 164 8.89 22.29 13.48
N ALA A 165 9.61 22.21 14.60
CA ALA A 165 10.02 23.37 15.39
C ALA A 165 10.83 24.41 14.57
N THR A 166 11.75 23.95 13.71
CA THR A 166 12.53 24.83 12.82
C THR A 166 11.70 25.50 11.74
N ARG A 167 10.65 24.84 11.21
CA ARG A 167 9.82 25.38 10.12
C ARG A 167 8.66 26.24 10.60
N GLU A 168 8.07 25.91 11.75
CA GLU A 168 6.83 26.51 12.24
C GLU A 168 7.01 27.19 13.62
N PRO A 169 8.07 28.00 13.87
CA PRO A 169 8.36 28.54 15.21
C PRO A 169 7.20 29.40 15.77
N ALA A 170 6.42 30.04 14.90
CA ALA A 170 5.21 30.78 15.27
C ALA A 170 4.11 29.90 15.91
N LEU A 171 4.13 28.57 15.69
CA LEU A 171 3.23 27.62 16.34
C LEU A 171 3.77 27.09 17.67
N LEU A 172 5.02 27.40 18.05
CA LEU A 172 5.60 27.06 19.36
C LEU A 172 5.29 28.12 20.43
N ALA A 173 5.10 29.39 20.03
CA ALA A 173 4.86 30.52 20.94
C ALA A 173 3.48 31.18 20.74
N GLY A 174 3.12 32.12 21.62
CA GLY A 174 1.94 32.98 21.44
C GLY A 174 0.59 32.26 21.41
N ARG A 175 -0.42 32.90 20.80
CA ARG A 175 -1.83 32.48 20.84
C ARG A 175 -2.17 31.51 19.69
N PHE A 176 -2.64 30.30 20.01
CA PHE A 176 -3.26 29.41 19.01
C PHE A 176 -4.41 30.12 18.26
N PRO A 177 -4.44 30.05 16.90
CA PRO A 177 -5.51 30.62 16.08
C PRO A 177 -6.92 30.15 16.49
N ARG A 178 -7.89 31.06 16.43
CA ARG A 178 -9.26 30.86 16.95
C ARG A 178 -9.96 29.59 16.44
N PRO A 179 -9.92 29.22 15.14
CA PRO A 179 -10.61 28.02 14.66
C PRO A 179 -10.06 26.71 15.24
N LEU A 180 -8.73 26.61 15.38
CA LEU A 180 -8.05 25.43 15.91
C LEU A 180 -8.35 25.25 17.40
N ARG A 181 -8.45 26.37 18.13
CA ARG A 181 -8.84 26.37 19.54
C ARG A 181 -10.27 25.87 19.73
N ALA A 182 -11.22 26.35 18.92
CA ALA A 182 -12.62 25.93 19.03
C ALA A 182 -12.79 24.41 18.82
N GLY A 183 -12.07 23.80 17.88
CA GLY A 183 -12.04 22.33 17.73
C GLY A 183 -11.46 21.61 18.96
N LEU A 184 -10.35 22.12 19.51
CA LEU A 184 -9.76 21.56 20.73
C LEU A 184 -10.67 21.67 21.96
N GLU A 185 -11.40 22.79 22.08
CA GLU A 185 -12.41 23.04 23.12
C GLU A 185 -13.64 22.13 22.94
N ALA A 186 -14.06 21.87 21.69
CA ALA A 186 -15.09 20.90 21.34
C ALA A 186 -14.65 19.42 21.44
N GLY A 187 -13.48 19.14 22.03
CA GLY A 187 -12.99 17.77 22.26
C GLY A 187 -12.32 17.08 21.07
N GLU A 188 -12.19 17.74 19.93
CA GLU A 188 -11.66 17.15 18.68
C GLU A 188 -10.21 16.64 18.81
N ASP A 189 -9.90 15.50 18.19
CA ASP A 189 -8.57 14.90 18.19
C ASP A 189 -8.24 14.28 16.83
N TRP A 190 -7.37 14.94 16.08
CA TRP A 190 -6.92 14.50 14.75
C TRP A 190 -5.84 13.41 14.80
N ARG A 191 -5.35 13.00 15.98
CA ARG A 191 -4.26 12.00 16.10
C ARG A 191 -4.63 10.63 15.53
N PRO A 192 -5.82 10.03 15.80
CA PRO A 192 -6.20 8.74 15.21
C PRO A 192 -6.29 8.82 13.69
N ARG A 193 -7.05 9.80 13.18
CA ARG A 193 -7.24 10.06 11.74
C ARG A 193 -5.92 10.27 11.00
N ASN A 194 -5.05 11.14 11.50
CA ASN A 194 -3.77 11.42 10.82
C ASN A 194 -2.80 10.23 10.91
N TRP A 195 -2.84 9.45 11.99
CA TRP A 195 -2.09 8.20 12.09
C TRP A 195 -2.63 7.14 11.11
N ARG A 196 -3.96 6.95 11.01
CA ARG A 196 -4.62 6.08 10.02
C ARG A 196 -4.19 6.46 8.61
N GLY A 197 -4.33 7.73 8.24
CA GLY A 197 -3.92 8.26 6.94
C GLY A 197 -2.43 8.06 6.63
N ARG A 198 -1.54 8.26 7.61
CA ARG A 198 -0.10 7.97 7.48
C ARG A 198 0.16 6.48 7.21
N ARG A 199 -0.42 5.60 8.03
CA ARG A 199 -0.21 4.14 7.95
C ARG A 199 -0.78 3.55 6.66
N ILE A 200 -1.94 4.02 6.22
CA ILE A 200 -2.59 3.63 4.97
C ILE A 200 -1.80 4.15 3.77
N GLY A 201 -1.29 5.38 3.81
CA GLY A 201 -0.43 5.94 2.77
C GLY A 201 0.87 5.12 2.57
N GLN A 202 1.49 4.67 3.66
CA GLN A 202 2.64 3.75 3.60
C GLN A 202 2.26 2.41 2.95
N LEU A 203 1.19 1.76 3.43
CA LEU A 203 0.73 0.48 2.90
C LEU A 203 0.35 0.55 1.41
N LEU A 204 -0.32 1.64 0.98
CA LEU A 204 -0.63 1.91 -0.44
C LEU A 204 0.60 2.28 -1.29
N HIS A 205 1.76 2.53 -0.69
CA HIS A 205 3.03 2.66 -1.41
C HIS A 205 3.77 1.30 -1.48
N GLU A 206 3.65 0.47 -0.45
CA GLU A 206 4.26 -0.87 -0.40
C GLU A 206 3.51 -1.93 -1.25
N SER A 207 2.17 -1.87 -1.34
CA SER A 207 1.37 -2.86 -2.08
C SER A 207 1.16 -2.51 -3.57
N GLY A 208 1.74 -3.34 -4.45
CA GLY A 208 1.51 -3.30 -5.88
C GLY A 208 0.23 -4.04 -6.36
N ASP A 209 -0.26 -5.01 -5.58
CA ASP A 209 -1.42 -5.81 -6.00
C ASP A 209 -2.75 -5.05 -5.86
N PRO A 210 -3.61 -5.00 -6.91
CA PRO A 210 -4.88 -4.27 -6.86
C PRO A 210 -5.85 -4.69 -5.75
N TRP A 211 -5.90 -5.98 -5.39
CA TRP A 211 -6.80 -6.47 -4.34
C TRP A 211 -6.26 -6.15 -2.94
N GLU A 212 -4.94 -6.21 -2.72
CA GLU A 212 -4.32 -5.70 -1.48
C GLU A 212 -4.63 -4.22 -1.29
N ARG A 213 -4.51 -3.42 -2.36
CA ARG A 213 -4.76 -1.97 -2.30
C ARG A 213 -6.22 -1.67 -1.95
N ALA A 214 -7.18 -2.41 -2.50
CA ALA A 214 -8.58 -2.34 -2.09
C ALA A 214 -8.77 -2.71 -0.62
N ALA A 215 -8.17 -3.81 -0.14
CA ALA A 215 -8.24 -4.21 1.27
C ALA A 215 -7.63 -3.16 2.21
N ILE A 216 -6.50 -2.53 1.83
CA ILE A 216 -5.88 -1.44 2.58
C ILE A 216 -6.78 -0.20 2.62
N ALA A 217 -7.47 0.16 1.53
CA ALA A 217 -8.41 1.26 1.53
C ALA A 217 -9.66 0.98 2.39
N GLY A 218 -10.15 -0.26 2.40
CA GLY A 218 -11.31 -0.68 3.20
C GLY A 218 -11.01 -0.99 4.67
N CYS A 219 -9.75 -1.22 5.07
CA CYS A 219 -9.42 -1.79 6.38
C CYS A 219 -9.81 -0.95 7.60
N VAL A 220 -10.09 0.35 7.42
CA VAL A 220 -10.54 1.28 8.47
C VAL A 220 -12.04 1.59 8.41
N LEU A 221 -12.78 1.10 7.41
CA LEU A 221 -14.25 1.19 7.43
C LEU A 221 -14.82 0.25 8.50
N ASP A 222 -15.97 0.61 9.06
CA ASP A 222 -16.69 -0.34 9.90
C ASP A 222 -17.21 -1.53 9.06
N PRO A 223 -17.22 -2.77 9.58
CA PRO A 223 -17.68 -3.93 8.82
C PRO A 223 -19.08 -3.79 8.18
N VAL A 224 -19.98 -2.99 8.76
CA VAL A 224 -21.29 -2.70 8.15
C VAL A 224 -21.14 -1.87 6.87
N GLN A 225 -20.34 -0.80 6.93
CA GLN A 225 -20.07 0.08 5.77
C GLN A 225 -19.32 -0.67 4.65
N LEU A 226 -18.46 -1.62 5.02
CA LEU A 226 -17.78 -2.52 4.07
C LEU A 226 -18.76 -3.52 3.44
N ALA A 227 -19.76 -3.99 4.20
CA ALA A 227 -20.81 -4.88 3.69
C ALA A 227 -21.76 -4.19 2.71
N GLU A 228 -22.11 -2.92 2.96
CA GLU A 228 -22.90 -2.09 2.03
C GLU A 228 -22.22 -1.91 0.66
N LEU A 229 -20.90 -1.69 0.64
CA LEU A 229 -20.15 -1.42 -0.59
C LEU A 229 -19.77 -2.67 -1.39
N VAL A 230 -19.69 -3.83 -0.74
CA VAL A 230 -19.16 -5.06 -1.33
C VAL A 230 -20.18 -6.18 -1.19
N ALA A 231 -21.20 -6.15 -2.05
CA ALA A 231 -22.29 -7.13 -1.99
C ALA A 231 -21.80 -8.59 -2.08
N ASP A 232 -20.88 -8.90 -3.01
CA ASP A 232 -20.34 -10.25 -3.22
C ASP A 232 -19.62 -10.76 -1.94
N PRO A 233 -20.10 -11.87 -1.33
CA PRO A 233 -19.49 -12.41 -0.11
C PRO A 233 -18.07 -12.96 -0.33
N TYR A 234 -17.73 -13.41 -1.54
CA TYR A 234 -16.38 -13.89 -1.88
C TYR A 234 -15.40 -12.73 -2.02
N GLU A 235 -15.83 -11.58 -2.56
CA GLU A 235 -15.03 -10.36 -2.54
C GLU A 235 -14.77 -9.90 -1.09
N ARG A 236 -15.80 -9.89 -0.23
CA ARG A 236 -15.62 -9.57 1.20
C ARG A 236 -14.69 -10.53 1.93
N ALA A 237 -14.87 -11.83 1.74
CA ALA A 237 -13.99 -12.84 2.32
C ALA A 237 -12.53 -12.69 1.83
N TYR A 238 -12.34 -12.29 0.56
CA TYR A 238 -11.01 -12.03 0.02
C TYR A 238 -10.40 -10.73 0.58
N LEU A 239 -11.17 -9.65 0.72
CA LEU A 239 -10.72 -8.40 1.33
C LEU A 239 -10.35 -8.55 2.81
N GLU A 240 -11.13 -9.31 3.59
CA GLU A 240 -10.80 -9.58 5.00
C GLU A 240 -9.56 -10.48 5.11
N ARG A 241 -9.42 -11.49 4.24
CA ARG A 241 -8.17 -12.27 4.12
C ARG A 241 -6.99 -11.40 3.67
N LEU A 242 -7.24 -10.33 2.91
CA LEU A 242 -6.25 -9.37 2.46
C LEU A 242 -6.04 -8.18 3.41
N ARG A 243 -6.68 -8.16 4.58
CA ARG A 243 -6.64 -7.02 5.50
C ARG A 243 -5.23 -6.83 6.09
N PRO A 244 -4.64 -5.62 6.05
CA PRO A 244 -3.37 -5.34 6.69
C PRO A 244 -3.51 -5.27 8.22
N ASP A 245 -2.48 -5.71 8.95
CA ASP A 245 -2.31 -5.33 10.35
C ASP A 245 -1.79 -3.89 10.44
N LEU A 246 -2.58 -3.03 11.07
CA LEU A 246 -2.24 -1.64 11.34
C LEU A 246 -1.42 -1.48 12.64
N GLY A 247 -1.39 -2.50 13.50
CA GLY A 247 -0.74 -2.53 14.81
C GLY A 247 -1.74 -2.43 15.98
N GLN A 248 -1.37 -2.78 17.21
CA GLN A 248 -0.06 -3.17 17.74
C GLN A 248 -0.19 -4.43 18.63
N GLY A 249 0.00 -5.61 18.06
CA GLY A 249 -0.11 -6.88 18.81
C GLY A 249 -1.54 -7.25 19.19
N ARG A 250 -1.72 -8.42 19.82
CA ARG A 250 -3.04 -8.97 20.16
C ARG A 250 -3.52 -8.37 21.49
N ALA A 251 -4.48 -7.45 21.43
CA ALA A 251 -5.10 -6.89 22.64
C ALA A 251 -5.77 -8.00 23.49
N GLU A 252 -5.24 -8.22 24.69
CA GLU A 252 -5.55 -9.36 25.56
C GLU A 252 -6.91 -9.25 26.26
N SER A 253 -7.36 -8.03 26.55
CA SER A 253 -8.64 -7.76 27.22
C SER A 253 -9.60 -6.99 26.31
N GLU A 254 -10.90 -7.18 26.52
CA GLU A 254 -11.95 -6.56 25.70
C GLU A 254 -11.88 -5.03 25.71
N ALA A 255 -11.73 -4.41 26.89
CA ALA A 255 -11.56 -2.95 26.99
C ALA A 255 -10.35 -2.44 26.17
N ALA A 256 -9.28 -3.23 26.06
CA ALA A 256 -8.15 -2.89 25.20
C ALA A 256 -8.50 -3.05 23.70
N ARG A 257 -9.27 -4.08 23.31
CA ARG A 257 -9.79 -4.23 21.93
C ARG A 257 -10.69 -3.07 21.54
N THR A 258 -11.59 -2.64 22.42
CA THR A 258 -12.48 -1.49 22.21
C THR A 258 -11.70 -0.18 22.10
N ALA A 259 -10.67 0.02 22.92
CA ALA A 259 -9.76 1.16 22.79
C ALA A 259 -9.02 1.15 21.44
N VAL A 260 -8.46 0.00 21.01
CA VAL A 260 -7.80 -0.14 19.70
C VAL A 260 -8.79 0.05 18.55
N ARG A 261 -10.01 -0.52 18.59
CA ARG A 261 -11.03 -0.36 17.54
C ARG A 261 -11.34 1.12 17.27
N ARG A 262 -11.46 1.95 18.31
CA ARG A 262 -11.68 3.40 18.18
C ARG A 262 -10.52 4.15 17.50
N LEU A 263 -9.30 3.59 17.52
CA LEU A 263 -8.16 4.14 16.81
C LEU A 263 -8.06 3.63 15.37
N LEU A 264 -8.39 2.35 15.13
CA LEU A 264 -8.27 1.71 13.82
C LEU A 264 -9.44 1.98 12.87
N VAL A 265 -10.67 2.15 13.38
CA VAL A 265 -11.86 2.40 12.56
C VAL A 265 -12.06 3.91 12.39
N ALA A 266 -12.38 4.33 11.16
CA ALA A 266 -12.74 5.70 10.82
C ALA A 266 -14.13 6.06 11.37
N ASP A 267 -14.18 7.17 12.09
CA ASP A 267 -15.34 7.67 12.84
C ASP A 267 -15.88 9.00 12.28
N HIS A 268 -15.01 9.84 11.70
CA HIS A 268 -15.41 11.12 11.14
C HIS A 268 -15.99 10.97 9.71
N PRO A 269 -17.13 11.61 9.37
CA PRO A 269 -17.89 11.32 8.14
C PRO A 269 -17.14 11.61 6.83
N ASP A 270 -16.28 12.62 6.76
CA ASP A 270 -15.49 12.90 5.55
C ASP A 270 -14.30 11.93 5.37
N GLU A 271 -13.76 11.38 6.47
CA GLU A 271 -12.79 10.28 6.43
C GLU A 271 -13.45 9.00 5.91
N ILE A 272 -14.63 8.67 6.45
CA ILE A 272 -15.47 7.55 5.97
C ILE A 272 -15.77 7.74 4.48
N GLN A 273 -16.28 8.90 4.05
CA GLN A 273 -16.62 9.17 2.65
C GLN A 273 -15.39 9.04 1.72
N TRP A 274 -14.23 9.56 2.14
CA TRP A 274 -12.98 9.42 1.38
C TRP A 274 -12.53 7.95 1.25
N HIS A 275 -12.65 7.17 2.32
CA HIS A 275 -12.35 5.74 2.31
C HIS A 275 -13.33 4.94 1.43
N ARG A 276 -14.64 5.24 1.49
CA ARG A 276 -15.66 4.61 0.63
C ARG A 276 -15.38 4.84 -0.86
N ALA A 277 -15.12 6.09 -1.27
CA ALA A 277 -14.80 6.44 -2.66
C ALA A 277 -13.46 5.85 -3.13
N SER A 278 -12.46 5.80 -2.25
CA SER A 278 -11.15 5.18 -2.54
C SER A 278 -11.28 3.66 -2.72
N LEU A 279 -12.09 2.99 -1.89
CA LEU A 279 -12.36 1.56 -1.97
C LEU A 279 -13.07 1.20 -3.29
N ASP A 280 -14.13 1.91 -3.67
CA ASP A 280 -14.86 1.64 -4.92
C ASP A 280 -13.96 1.76 -6.17
N THR A 281 -13.15 2.83 -6.22
CA THR A 281 -12.15 3.05 -7.28
C THR A 281 -11.16 1.88 -7.38
N LEU A 282 -10.66 1.40 -6.23
CA LEU A 282 -9.67 0.33 -6.17
C LEU A 282 -10.28 -1.06 -6.42
N LEU A 283 -11.52 -1.32 -5.99
CA LEU A 283 -12.26 -2.53 -6.34
C LEU A 283 -12.54 -2.61 -7.83
N THR A 284 -12.92 -1.50 -8.46
CA THR A 284 -13.09 -1.43 -9.92
C THR A 284 -11.80 -1.75 -10.66
N ALA A 285 -10.64 -1.28 -10.19
CA ALA A 285 -9.34 -1.66 -10.75
C ALA A 285 -8.97 -3.14 -10.46
N ALA A 286 -9.31 -3.65 -9.28
CA ALA A 286 -9.00 -5.01 -8.86
C ALA A 286 -9.81 -6.05 -9.66
N ARG A 287 -11.13 -5.86 -9.78
CA ARG A 287 -12.06 -6.67 -10.59
C ARG A 287 -11.63 -6.75 -12.05
N ARG A 288 -11.18 -5.63 -12.64
CA ARG A 288 -10.63 -5.57 -14.02
C ARG A 288 -9.32 -6.36 -14.19
N THR A 289 -8.56 -6.56 -13.11
CA THR A 289 -7.29 -7.29 -13.14
C THR A 289 -7.50 -8.79 -12.94
N ARG A 290 -8.36 -9.18 -11.98
CA ARG A 290 -8.84 -10.55 -11.77
C ARG A 290 -10.11 -10.54 -10.91
N PRO A 291 -11.05 -11.49 -11.10
CA PRO A 291 -12.11 -11.72 -10.12
C PRO A 291 -11.53 -12.18 -8.77
N ALA A 292 -12.30 -12.02 -7.69
CA ALA A 292 -11.94 -12.62 -6.40
C ALA A 292 -11.93 -14.16 -6.49
N PRO A 293 -11.00 -14.85 -5.80
CA PRO A 293 -10.97 -16.32 -5.76
C PRO A 293 -12.27 -16.88 -5.17
N ARG A 294 -12.94 -17.77 -5.91
CA ARG A 294 -14.17 -18.44 -5.47
C ARG A 294 -13.89 -19.92 -5.17
N PRO A 295 -14.54 -20.53 -4.16
CA PRO A 295 -14.49 -21.98 -3.98
C PRO A 295 -14.86 -22.71 -5.27
N GLY A 296 -14.09 -23.72 -5.64
CA GLY A 296 -14.25 -24.46 -6.90
C GLY A 296 -13.56 -23.83 -8.13
N SER A 297 -13.20 -22.54 -8.13
CA SER A 297 -12.62 -21.87 -9.32
C SER A 297 -11.12 -22.17 -9.56
N SER A 298 -10.57 -23.23 -8.95
CA SER A 298 -9.17 -23.62 -9.12
C SER A 298 -8.89 -25.11 -8.86
N ARG A 299 -9.48 -25.97 -9.70
CA ARG A 299 -8.63 -26.94 -10.41
C ARG A 299 -8.80 -26.67 -11.90
N GLY A 300 -7.68 -26.60 -12.63
CA GLY A 300 -7.73 -26.67 -14.08
C GLY A 300 -8.30 -28.03 -14.49
N SER A 301 -8.90 -28.11 -15.67
CA SER A 301 -9.31 -29.39 -16.24
C SER A 301 -8.05 -30.18 -16.62
N LEU A 302 -7.51 -30.93 -15.66
CA LEU A 302 -6.79 -32.16 -15.97
C LEU A 302 -7.84 -33.08 -16.60
N PRO A 303 -7.68 -33.51 -17.87
CA PRO A 303 -8.59 -34.50 -18.44
C PRO A 303 -8.54 -35.73 -17.55
N ARG A 304 -9.71 -36.16 -17.07
CA ARG A 304 -9.84 -37.35 -16.24
C ARG A 304 -9.53 -38.58 -17.10
N ALA A 305 -8.27 -39.01 -17.09
CA ALA A 305 -7.90 -40.32 -17.60
C ALA A 305 -8.66 -41.38 -16.80
N GLY A 306 -9.64 -42.03 -17.42
CA GLY A 306 -10.58 -42.92 -16.73
C GLY A 306 -11.89 -42.25 -16.30
N ASP A 307 -12.66 -41.79 -17.29
CA ASP A 307 -14.01 -42.34 -17.42
C ASP A 307 -13.94 -43.45 -18.50
N PRO A 308 -14.52 -44.65 -18.25
CA PRO A 308 -14.56 -45.69 -19.26
C PRO A 308 -15.50 -45.29 -20.40
N ALA A 309 -15.15 -45.65 -21.64
CA ALA A 309 -16.00 -45.36 -22.79
C ALA A 309 -17.42 -45.95 -22.59
N PRO A 310 -18.49 -45.23 -22.97
CA PRO A 310 -19.82 -45.80 -22.96
C PRO A 310 -19.84 -47.02 -23.88
N ARG A 311 -20.25 -48.18 -23.35
CA ARG A 311 -20.49 -49.35 -24.19
C ARG A 311 -21.64 -49.03 -25.13
N TYR A 312 -21.33 -49.01 -26.41
CA TYR A 312 -22.30 -49.07 -27.49
C TYR A 312 -22.92 -50.47 -27.47
N GLU A 313 -24.00 -50.65 -26.70
CA GLU A 313 -24.82 -51.85 -26.81
C GLU A 313 -25.55 -51.85 -28.16
N GLU A 314 -25.37 -52.94 -28.88
CA GLU A 314 -25.71 -53.10 -30.28
C GLU A 314 -27.23 -53.22 -30.44
N THR A 315 -27.88 -52.16 -30.93
CA THR A 315 -29.29 -52.16 -31.31
C THR A 315 -29.47 -51.60 -32.72
N ALA A 316 -29.72 -52.49 -33.68
CA ALA A 316 -30.13 -52.14 -35.04
C ALA A 316 -31.65 -52.33 -35.22
N PRO A 317 -32.25 -51.86 -36.32
CA PRO A 317 -32.11 -50.53 -36.92
C PRO A 317 -33.47 -49.79 -37.00
N ALA A 318 -33.47 -48.50 -37.36
CA ALA A 318 -34.68 -47.69 -37.39
C ALA A 318 -35.57 -47.89 -38.64
N PRO A 319 -36.91 -47.81 -38.51
CA PRO A 319 -37.81 -47.55 -39.63
C PRO A 319 -37.82 -46.05 -39.99
N ALA A 320 -37.89 -45.72 -41.28
CA ALA A 320 -37.83 -44.33 -41.77
C ALA A 320 -39.22 -43.69 -41.96
N PRO A 321 -39.37 -42.38 -41.70
CA PRO A 321 -40.50 -41.59 -42.21
C PRO A 321 -40.23 -41.07 -43.64
N SER A 322 -41.26 -41.11 -44.48
CA SER A 322 -41.28 -40.54 -45.85
C SER A 322 -42.29 -39.36 -45.92
N PRO A 323 -42.48 -38.62 -47.04
CA PRO A 323 -42.44 -37.16 -46.97
C PRO A 323 -43.81 -36.47 -46.85
N ALA A 324 -43.77 -35.16 -46.59
CA ALA A 324 -44.93 -34.28 -46.54
C ALA A 324 -45.48 -33.90 -47.94
N PRO A 325 -46.78 -33.57 -48.05
CA PRO A 325 -47.33 -32.74 -49.11
C PRO A 325 -47.26 -31.24 -48.76
N VAL A 326 -47.32 -30.38 -49.78
CA VAL A 326 -47.28 -28.90 -49.67
C VAL A 326 -48.48 -28.30 -50.40
N LEU A 327 -49.20 -27.35 -49.80
CA LEU A 327 -50.17 -26.37 -50.37
C LEU A 327 -50.87 -25.64 -49.19
N GLY A 328 -51.22 -24.35 -49.21
CA GLY A 328 -50.95 -23.26 -50.16
C GLY A 328 -51.89 -22.05 -49.95
N HIS A 329 -51.45 -20.82 -50.26
CA HIS A 329 -52.23 -19.56 -50.36
C HIS A 329 -52.90 -18.98 -49.07
N ASP A 330 -53.18 -17.66 -48.91
CA ASP A 330 -52.70 -16.44 -49.61
C ASP A 330 -52.91 -15.11 -48.82
N ILE A 331 -52.11 -14.10 -49.20
CA ILE A 331 -52.36 -12.64 -49.36
C ILE A 331 -53.35 -11.88 -48.41
N ALA A 332 -52.82 -10.89 -47.66
CA ALA A 332 -53.27 -9.47 -47.56
C ALA A 332 -52.43 -8.71 -46.48
N SER A 333 -51.65 -7.66 -46.76
CA SER A 333 -51.97 -6.29 -47.23
C SER A 333 -52.52 -5.33 -46.16
N GLY A 334 -51.66 -4.44 -45.63
CA GLY A 334 -52.00 -3.30 -44.74
C GLY A 334 -50.86 -2.27 -44.68
N ARG A 335 -51.14 -0.95 -44.60
CA ARG A 335 -50.19 0.13 -44.94
C ARG A 335 -50.40 1.45 -44.17
N GLY A 336 -49.31 2.07 -43.70
CA GLY A 336 -49.22 3.39 -43.03
C GLY A 336 -48.01 3.42 -42.07
N ILE A 337 -47.12 4.42 -41.94
CA ILE A 337 -47.08 5.86 -42.32
C ILE A 337 -48.17 6.66 -41.57
N THR A 338 -47.92 7.75 -40.80
CA THR A 338 -46.83 8.76 -40.69
C THR A 338 -46.08 8.68 -39.32
N SER A 339 -45.03 9.42 -38.93
CA SER A 339 -44.32 10.67 -39.33
C SER A 339 -44.88 12.01 -38.76
N GLY A 340 -43.98 12.82 -38.15
CA GLY A 340 -44.22 14.18 -37.61
C GLY A 340 -44.77 14.25 -36.17
N ASP A 341 -44.47 15.25 -35.34
CA ASP A 341 -43.39 16.26 -35.43
C ASP A 341 -43.11 16.93 -34.04
N GLU A 342 -42.03 17.70 -33.91
CA GLU A 342 -41.80 18.66 -32.80
C GLU A 342 -42.57 19.99 -33.06
N PRO A 343 -42.79 20.92 -32.09
CA PRO A 343 -41.69 21.73 -31.50
C PRO A 343 -41.92 22.30 -30.07
N ALA A 344 -40.89 22.95 -29.51
CA ALA A 344 -41.02 23.95 -28.44
C ALA A 344 -41.45 25.36 -28.96
N PRO A 345 -41.87 26.29 -28.08
CA PRO A 345 -41.03 27.48 -27.83
C PRO A 345 -41.07 28.00 -26.36
N ALA A 346 -40.48 29.18 -26.10
CA ALA A 346 -40.22 29.75 -24.76
C ALA A 346 -40.63 31.25 -24.62
N LEU A 347 -40.17 31.91 -23.53
CA LEU A 347 -40.35 33.32 -23.03
C LEU A 347 -41.36 33.44 -21.85
N ALA A 348 -40.96 33.87 -20.63
CA ALA A 348 -40.70 35.24 -20.11
C ALA A 348 -42.00 36.04 -19.82
N SER A 349 -42.20 36.80 -18.72
CA SER A 349 -41.41 37.26 -17.55
C SER A 349 -42.42 37.67 -16.42
N GLU A 350 -42.21 38.24 -15.21
CA GLU A 350 -41.13 38.83 -14.37
C GLU A 350 -41.75 39.12 -12.95
N SER A 351 -40.96 39.60 -11.95
CA SER A 351 -41.39 40.25 -10.67
C SER A 351 -42.24 39.44 -9.65
N THR A 352 -42.19 39.61 -8.31
CA THR A 352 -41.26 40.22 -7.30
C THR A 352 -41.78 39.79 -5.90
N ALA A 353 -41.02 39.68 -4.79
CA ALA A 353 -39.57 39.72 -4.54
C ALA A 353 -39.20 38.52 -3.61
N VAL A 354 -38.54 38.53 -2.42
CA VAL A 354 -37.98 39.52 -1.46
C VAL A 354 -36.61 38.95 -0.97
N ALA A 355 -35.77 39.76 -0.28
CA ALA A 355 -34.38 39.41 0.07
C ALA A 355 -34.19 38.39 1.21
N HIS A 356 -33.20 37.49 1.05
CA HIS A 356 -32.08 37.36 2.00
C HIS A 356 -30.86 36.62 1.39
N GLU A 357 -29.71 37.28 1.29
CA GLU A 357 -28.39 36.68 0.96
C GLU A 357 -27.27 37.67 1.35
N PRO A 358 -26.00 37.23 1.53
CA PRO A 358 -25.50 35.96 2.06
C PRO A 358 -24.66 36.19 3.36
N PRO A 359 -23.84 35.21 3.79
CA PRO A 359 -22.40 35.50 3.69
C PRO A 359 -21.57 34.39 3.02
N ARG A 360 -20.53 34.81 2.30
CA ARG A 360 -19.53 33.92 1.66
C ARG A 360 -18.40 33.56 2.64
N GLU A 361 -18.49 32.41 3.31
CA GLU A 361 -17.38 31.78 4.05
C GLU A 361 -17.33 30.27 3.76
N GLY A 362 -16.21 29.56 3.83
CA GLY A 362 -14.82 29.97 4.06
C GLY A 362 -13.93 28.72 3.92
N GLY A 363 -12.96 28.73 2.98
CA GLY A 363 -12.41 27.50 2.40
C GLY A 363 -11.66 26.56 3.37
N ARG A 364 -12.32 25.50 3.85
CA ARG A 364 -11.71 24.37 4.58
C ARG A 364 -10.85 23.50 3.64
N ARG A 365 -9.63 23.96 3.33
CA ARG A 365 -8.67 23.26 2.45
C ARG A 365 -8.16 21.97 3.11
N GLY A 366 -8.78 20.85 2.75
CA GLY A 366 -8.38 19.51 3.16
C GLY A 366 -6.97 19.09 2.70
N LEU A 367 -6.49 17.98 3.25
CA LEU A 367 -5.10 17.50 3.16
C LEU A 367 -4.51 17.50 1.73
N LEU A 368 -5.32 17.17 0.72
CA LEU A 368 -4.92 17.06 -0.68
C LEU A 368 -4.38 18.36 -1.29
N THR A 369 -4.82 19.54 -0.82
CA THR A 369 -4.29 20.82 -1.32
C THR A 369 -2.83 21.03 -0.90
N ARG A 370 -2.42 20.52 0.27
CA ARG A 370 -1.04 20.66 0.77
C ARG A 370 -0.05 19.77 0.00
N LEU A 371 -0.48 18.60 -0.46
CA LEU A 371 0.35 17.69 -1.26
C LEU A 371 0.60 18.22 -2.68
N ARG A 372 -0.42 18.78 -3.35
CA ARG A 372 -0.26 19.32 -4.72
C ARG A 372 0.64 20.56 -4.82
N VAL A 373 0.73 21.38 -3.78
CA VAL A 373 1.58 22.60 -3.79
C VAL A 373 3.07 22.25 -3.77
N ARG A 374 3.48 21.14 -3.15
CA ARG A 374 4.90 20.76 -3.04
C ARG A 374 5.52 20.37 -4.39
N SER A 375 4.72 19.81 -5.32
CA SER A 375 5.16 19.37 -6.66
C SER A 375 5.34 20.49 -7.69
N ARG A 376 4.96 21.75 -7.41
CA ARG A 376 4.99 22.85 -8.39
C ARG A 376 5.93 24.01 -8.03
N ARG A 377 6.73 23.89 -6.97
CA ARG A 377 7.73 24.91 -6.55
C ARG A 377 9.19 24.48 -6.69
N GLU A 378 9.43 23.29 -7.23
CA GLU A 378 10.76 22.69 -7.38
C GLU A 378 11.17 22.54 -8.87
N GLY A 379 10.58 23.37 -9.74
CA GLY A 379 10.79 23.36 -11.19
C GLY A 379 11.08 24.72 -11.82
N ASP A 380 11.25 25.78 -11.02
CA ASP A 380 11.53 27.13 -11.55
C ASP A 380 12.54 27.91 -10.68
N ARG A 381 13.79 27.94 -11.17
CA ARG A 381 14.80 28.95 -10.87
C ARG A 381 15.61 29.14 -12.16
N PRO A 382 15.72 30.37 -12.71
CA PRO A 382 16.45 30.59 -13.95
C PRO A 382 17.96 30.39 -13.76
N ARG A 383 18.63 29.82 -14.77
CA ARG A 383 20.09 29.79 -14.86
C ARG A 383 20.60 31.21 -15.14
N VAL A 384 21.24 31.85 -14.16
CA VAL A 384 22.05 33.04 -14.39
C VAL A 384 23.38 32.59 -14.99
N THR A 385 23.55 32.78 -16.30
CA THR A 385 24.85 32.65 -16.96
C THR A 385 25.68 33.92 -16.75
N VAL A 386 26.72 33.84 -15.92
CA VAL A 386 27.87 34.75 -16.02
C VAL A 386 28.83 34.15 -17.04
N ARG A 387 29.40 34.98 -17.92
CA ARG A 387 30.29 34.54 -19.01
C ARG A 387 31.43 35.55 -19.15
N SER A 388 32.65 35.03 -19.18
CA SER A 388 33.94 35.74 -19.28
C SER A 388 34.30 36.56 -18.04
#